data_AF-X1BVG7-F1
#
_entry.id   AF-X1BVG7-F1
#
_cell.length_a   1.000
_cell.length_b   1.000
_cell.length_c   1.000
_cell.angle_alpha   90.00
_cell.angle_beta   90.00
_cell.angle_gamma   90.00
#
_symmetry.space_group_name_H-M   'P 1'
#
loop_
_entity.id
_entity.type
_entity.pdbx_description
1 polymer ?
#
loop_
_entity_poly.entity_id
_entity_poly.type
_entity_poly.pdbx_seq_one_letter_code
_entity_poly.pdbx_strand_id
1 'polypeptide(L)'
;MKGNYNLKLKEIYSESLVRDLVLFFFLFILVVAQNWDNILLLLFPLISFGFAIFFKMIYIIKKRSEGENSQIIYNPLGNEKKHANRLVFCSLLQLILLFWFGAESKGEFCS
;
A
#
# COMPACT_ATOMS: atom_id res chain seq x y z
N MET A 1 8.41 13.10 35.14
CA MET A 1 7.76 12.60 33.91
C MET A 1 8.63 11.50 33.30
N LYS A 2 8.30 10.23 33.54
CA LYS A 2 9.05 9.08 33.00
C LYS A 2 8.41 8.73 31.65
N GLY A 3 9.06 9.12 30.56
CA GLY A 3 8.58 8.85 29.21
C GLY A 3 8.62 7.35 28.94
N ASN A 4 7.45 6.71 28.91
CA ASN A 4 7.32 5.34 28.43
C ASN A 4 7.24 5.38 26.90
N TYR A 5 8.40 5.39 26.24
CA TYR A 5 8.51 5.37 24.77
C TYR A 5 8.13 4.00 24.16
N ASN A 6 7.85 3.00 24.99
CA ASN A 6 7.57 1.62 24.60
C ASN A 6 6.17 1.38 23.98
N LEU A 7 5.38 2.43 23.75
CA LEU A 7 4.02 2.29 23.20
C LEU A 7 3.85 2.69 21.72
N LYS A 8 4.90 3.12 20.99
CA LYS A 8 4.67 3.77 19.68
C LYS A 8 4.66 2.87 18.45
N LEU A 9 5.29 1.70 18.44
CA LEU A 9 5.33 0.86 17.22
C LEU A 9 4.01 0.11 16.98
N LYS A 10 3.43 -0.49 18.04
CA LYS A 10 2.17 -1.23 17.95
C LYS A 10 0.98 -0.33 17.55
N GLU A 11 1.04 0.96 17.88
CA GLU A 11 0.02 1.96 17.53
C GLU A 11 0.12 2.45 16.06
N ILE A 12 1.29 2.35 15.42
CA ILE A 12 1.47 2.72 14.00
C ILE A 12 0.93 1.61 13.08
N TYR A 13 0.99 0.35 13.53
CA TYR A 13 0.42 -0.79 12.82
C TYR A 13 -1.10 -0.86 13.00
N SER A 14 -1.83 -0.21 12.08
CA SER A 14 -3.27 -0.49 11.94
C SER A 14 -3.48 -1.84 11.25
N GLU A 15 -4.50 -2.59 11.67
CA GLU A 15 -4.91 -3.85 11.01
C GLU A 15 -5.12 -3.65 9.51
N SER A 16 -5.69 -2.50 9.12
CA SER A 16 -5.85 -2.15 7.71
C SER A 16 -4.53 -1.96 6.97
N LEU A 17 -3.48 -1.42 7.59
CA LEU A 17 -2.15 -1.32 6.97
C LEU A 17 -1.53 -2.70 6.77
N VAL A 18 -1.58 -3.54 7.80
CA VAL A 18 -1.02 -4.89 7.75
C VAL A 18 -1.74 -5.73 6.70
N ARG A 19 -3.07 -5.68 6.67
CA ARG A 19 -3.87 -6.39 5.65
C ARG A 19 -3.48 -5.95 4.24
N ASP A 20 -3.40 -4.65 3.98
CA ASP A 20 -3.07 -4.14 2.65
C ASP A 20 -1.62 -4.52 2.25
N LEU A 21 -0.67 -4.54 3.20
CA LEU A 21 0.69 -5.04 3.00
C LEU A 21 0.71 -6.54 2.66
N VAL A 22 0.04 -7.36 3.46
CA VAL A 22 -0.01 -8.81 3.26
C VAL A 22 -0.63 -9.14 1.90
N LEU A 23 -1.75 -8.49 1.54
CA LEU A 23 -2.39 -8.69 0.24
C LEU A 23 -1.48 -8.28 -0.92
N PHE A 24 -0.83 -7.12 -0.81
CA PHE A 24 0.08 -6.64 -1.85
C PHE A 24 1.25 -7.60 -2.03
N PHE A 25 1.95 -7.97 -0.95
CA PHE A 25 3.10 -8.88 -1.03
C PHE A 25 2.71 -10.26 -1.52
N PHE A 26 1.57 -10.79 -1.09
CA PHE A 26 1.07 -12.07 -1.58
C PHE A 26 0.89 -12.06 -3.10
N LEU A 27 0.16 -11.08 -3.64
CA LEU A 27 -0.02 -10.95 -5.10
C LEU A 27 1.30 -10.65 -5.82
N PHE A 28 2.14 -9.81 -5.24
CA PHE A 28 3.42 -9.43 -5.84
C PHE A 28 4.33 -10.65 -6.05
N ILE A 29 4.41 -11.54 -5.06
CA ILE A 29 5.20 -12.77 -5.18
C ILE A 29 4.64 -13.67 -6.30
N LEU A 30 3.32 -13.79 -6.42
CA LEU A 30 2.70 -14.57 -7.49
C LEU A 30 3.05 -14.02 -8.88
N VAL A 31 3.04 -12.70 -9.06
CA VAL A 31 3.43 -12.07 -10.32
C VAL A 31 4.93 -12.28 -10.59
N VAL A 32 5.79 -12.08 -9.60
CA VAL A 32 7.25 -12.28 -9.77
C VAL A 32 7.60 -13.73 -10.11
N ALA A 33 6.89 -14.70 -9.54
CA ALA A 33 7.07 -16.12 -9.85
C ALA A 33 6.75 -16.47 -11.31
N GLN A 34 6.01 -15.62 -12.03
CA GLN A 34 5.74 -15.81 -13.46
C GLN A 34 6.93 -15.46 -14.37
N ASN A 35 8.12 -15.12 -13.84
CA ASN A 35 9.35 -14.93 -14.63
C ASN A 35 9.17 -14.03 -15.87
N TRP A 36 8.85 -12.75 -15.61
CA TRP A 36 8.59 -11.75 -16.64
C TRP A 36 9.85 -11.36 -17.41
N ASP A 37 9.75 -11.28 -18.73
CA ASP A 37 10.84 -10.77 -19.58
C ASP A 37 11.13 -9.29 -19.31
N ASN A 38 10.08 -8.50 -19.06
CA ASN A 38 10.20 -7.08 -18.75
C ASN A 38 9.82 -6.79 -17.29
N ILE A 39 10.83 -6.80 -16.42
CA ILE A 39 10.67 -6.53 -14.99
C ILE A 39 10.20 -5.09 -14.70
N LEU A 40 10.36 -4.14 -15.64
CA LEU A 40 9.95 -2.74 -15.45
C LEU A 40 8.44 -2.59 -15.25
N LEU A 41 7.64 -3.57 -15.72
CA LEU A 41 6.19 -3.60 -15.51
C LEU A 41 5.81 -3.66 -14.02
N LEU A 42 6.66 -4.27 -13.18
CA LEU A 42 6.46 -4.35 -11.73
C LEU A 42 6.77 -3.03 -11.00
N LEU A 43 7.46 -2.08 -11.66
CA LEU A 43 7.81 -0.80 -11.06
C LEU A 43 6.56 0.04 -10.76
N PHE A 44 5.57 -0.01 -11.65
CA PHE A 44 4.34 0.76 -11.55
C PHE A 44 3.47 0.38 -10.33
N PRO A 45 3.15 -0.90 -10.08
CA PRO A 45 2.46 -1.30 -8.86
C PRO A 45 3.28 -1.02 -7.60
N LEU A 46 4.62 -1.15 -7.65
CA LEU A 46 5.50 -0.86 -6.53
C LEU A 46 5.46 0.62 -6.13
N ILE A 47 5.60 1.53 -7.10
CA ILE A 47 5.56 2.98 -6.87
C ILE A 47 4.16 3.39 -6.38
N SER A 48 3.10 2.89 -7.02
CA SER A 48 1.72 3.20 -6.63
C SER A 48 1.45 2.80 -5.18
N PHE A 49 1.90 1.61 -4.79
CA PHE A 49 1.76 1.12 -3.43
C PHE A 49 2.62 1.91 -2.42
N GLY A 50 3.83 2.30 -2.80
CA GLY A 50 4.70 3.17 -1.99
C GLY A 50 4.02 4.51 -1.67
N PHE A 51 3.44 5.18 -2.68
CA PHE A 51 2.65 6.39 -2.44
C PHE A 51 1.41 6.13 -1.59
N ALA A 52 0.75 4.98 -1.77
CA ALA A 52 -0.39 4.60 -0.94
C ALA A 52 -0.03 4.52 0.55
N ILE A 53 1.08 3.87 0.89
CA ILE A 53 1.59 3.80 2.26
C ILE A 53 1.91 5.19 2.78
N PHE A 54 2.59 6.02 1.98
CA PHE A 54 2.95 7.39 2.37
C PHE A 54 1.72 8.22 2.76
N PHE A 55 0.68 8.26 1.92
CA PHE A 55 -0.57 8.96 2.24
C PHE A 55 -1.27 8.36 3.47
N LYS A 56 -1.22 7.04 3.64
CA LYS A 56 -1.85 6.36 4.78
C LYS A 56 -1.13 6.67 6.10
N MET A 57 0.19 6.79 6.08
CA MET A 57 1.00 7.22 7.21
C MET A 57 0.66 8.67 7.61
N ILE A 58 0.59 9.59 6.64
CA ILE A 58 0.16 10.98 6.91
C ILE A 58 -1.23 11.01 7.53
N TYR A 59 -2.17 10.21 7.01
CA TYR A 59 -3.52 10.12 7.55
C TYR A 59 -3.54 9.66 9.02
N ILE A 60 -2.75 8.64 9.37
CA ILE A 60 -2.69 8.12 10.75
C ILE A 60 -2.11 9.18 11.70
N ILE A 61 -1.04 9.86 11.27
CA ILE A 61 -0.42 10.93 12.06
C ILE A 61 -1.40 12.10 12.26
N LYS A 62 -2.10 12.52 11.19
CA LYS A 62 -3.12 13.56 11.24
C LYS A 62 -4.24 13.20 12.21
N LYS A 63 -4.83 12.01 12.08
CA LYS A 63 -5.91 11.52 12.95
C LYS A 63 -5.48 11.52 14.42
N ARG A 64 -4.21 11.23 14.71
CA ARG A 64 -3.65 11.27 16.06
C ARG A 64 -3.52 12.71 16.58
N SER A 65 -2.96 13.61 15.77
CA SER A 65 -2.78 15.03 16.15
C SER A 65 -4.11 15.72 16.43
N GLU A 66 -5.14 15.45 15.64
CA GLU A 66 -6.50 15.98 15.88
C GLU A 66 -7.14 15.39 17.14
N GLY A 67 -6.84 14.13 17.46
CA GLY A 67 -7.31 13.48 18.69
C GLY A 67 -6.62 13.98 19.97
N GLU A 68 -5.36 14.39 19.88
CA GLU A 68 -4.57 14.94 21.01
C GLU A 68 -4.77 16.46 21.18
N ASN A 69 -5.06 17.21 20.11
CA ASN A 69 -5.26 18.66 20.13
C ASN A 69 -6.45 19.07 19.25
N SER A 70 -7.64 19.14 19.84
CA SER A 70 -8.90 19.42 19.14
C SER A 70 -9.03 20.86 18.59
N GLN A 71 -8.11 21.76 18.94
CA GLN A 71 -8.10 23.15 18.49
C GLN A 71 -7.33 23.39 17.18
N ILE A 72 -6.53 22.42 16.72
CA ILE A 72 -5.70 22.56 15.51
C ILE A 72 -6.16 21.55 14.47
N ILE A 73 -6.90 22.02 13.47
CA ILE A 73 -7.26 21.22 12.28
C ILE A 73 -6.04 21.22 11.35
N TYR A 74 -5.25 20.14 11.39
CA TYR A 74 -4.07 19.99 10.55
C TYR A 74 -4.42 19.28 9.24
N ASN A 75 -4.44 20.00 8.11
CA ASN A 75 -4.77 19.44 6.79
C ASN A 75 -3.63 19.64 5.79
N PRO A 76 -2.58 18.81 5.82
CA PRO A 76 -1.37 19.03 5.03
C PRO A 76 -1.59 18.86 3.53
N LEU A 77 -2.49 17.95 3.11
CA LEU A 77 -2.70 17.63 1.68
C LEU A 77 -4.17 17.50 1.29
N GLY A 78 -5.08 17.24 2.24
CA GLY A 78 -6.50 17.05 1.96
C GLY A 78 -6.81 15.67 1.43
N ASN A 79 -7.84 15.04 2.01
CA ASN A 79 -8.40 13.76 1.54
C ASN A 79 -7.40 12.59 1.48
N GLU A 80 -6.42 12.58 2.38
CA GLU A 80 -5.29 11.65 2.39
C GLU A 80 -5.75 10.19 2.45
N LYS A 81 -6.80 9.91 3.24
CA LYS A 81 -7.43 8.59 3.34
C LYS A 81 -7.97 8.09 1.99
N LYS A 82 -8.60 8.97 1.22
CA LYS A 82 -9.20 8.61 -0.07
C LYS A 82 -8.13 8.36 -1.12
N HIS A 83 -7.07 9.19 -1.13
CA HIS A 83 -5.92 9.00 -2.01
C HIS A 83 -5.18 7.69 -1.70
N ALA A 84 -4.92 7.41 -0.41
CA ALA A 84 -4.33 6.14 0.00
C ALA A 84 -5.15 4.93 -0.48
N ASN A 85 -6.45 4.90 -0.22
CA ASN A 85 -7.32 3.79 -0.62
C ASN A 85 -7.39 3.60 -2.15
N ARG A 86 -7.45 4.70 -2.91
CA ARG A 86 -7.44 4.65 -4.38
C ARG A 86 -6.14 4.07 -4.90
N LEU A 87 -5.00 4.48 -4.35
CA LEU A 87 -3.69 3.99 -4.78
C LEU A 87 -3.48 2.53 -4.39
N VAL A 88 -3.93 2.10 -3.21
CA VAL A 88 -3.95 0.66 -2.86
C VAL A 88 -4.77 -0.10 -3.88
N PHE A 89 -6.00 0.34 -4.17
CA PHE A 89 -6.86 -0.32 -5.16
C PHE A 89 -6.21 -0.38 -6.54
N CYS A 90 -5.65 0.73 -7.03
CA CYS A 90 -4.94 0.76 -8.32
C CYS A 90 -3.75 -0.19 -8.34
N SER A 91 -2.93 -0.23 -7.28
CA SER A 91 -1.77 -1.12 -7.21
C SER A 91 -2.15 -2.60 -7.21
N LEU A 92 -3.22 -2.97 -6.50
CA LEU A 92 -3.75 -4.34 -6.49
C LEU A 92 -4.34 -4.71 -7.85
N LEU A 93 -5.11 -3.81 -8.46
CA LEU A 93 -5.68 -4.03 -9.79
C LEU A 93 -4.58 -4.21 -10.84
N GLN A 94 -3.52 -3.40 -10.79
CA GLN A 94 -2.35 -3.54 -11.66
C GLN A 94 -1.67 -4.90 -11.48
N LEU A 95 -1.49 -5.37 -10.24
CA LEU A 95 -0.92 -6.70 -9.99
C LEU A 95 -1.82 -7.83 -10.50
N ILE A 96 -3.14 -7.71 -10.34
CA ILE A 96 -4.09 -8.71 -10.87
C ILE A 96 -4.04 -8.75 -12.40
N LEU A 97 -4.01 -7.58 -13.06
CA LEU A 97 -3.91 -7.51 -14.51
C LEU A 97 -2.57 -8.08 -15.02
N LEU A 98 -1.46 -7.73 -14.36
CA LEU A 98 -0.16 -8.32 -14.67
C LEU A 98 -0.24 -9.84 -14.49
N PHE A 99 -0.69 -10.33 -13.35
CA PHE A 99 -0.84 -11.75 -13.10
C PHE A 99 -1.63 -12.47 -14.20
N TRP A 100 -2.72 -11.87 -14.67
CA TRP A 100 -3.53 -12.39 -15.77
C TRP A 100 -2.75 -12.45 -17.08
N PHE A 101 -2.13 -11.34 -17.50
CA PHE A 101 -1.31 -11.30 -18.71
C PHE A 101 -0.14 -12.30 -18.68
N GLY A 102 0.49 -12.47 -17.53
CA GLY A 102 1.57 -13.43 -17.34
C GLY A 102 1.09 -14.88 -17.46
N ALA A 103 -0.16 -15.15 -17.10
CA ALA A 103 -0.77 -16.47 -17.26
C ALA A 103 -1.13 -16.75 -18.73
N GLU A 104 -1.70 -15.78 -19.45
CA GLU A 104 -2.04 -15.92 -20.87
C GLU A 104 -0.80 -16.11 -21.74
N SER A 105 0.23 -15.28 -21.55
CA SER A 105 1.47 -15.35 -22.33
C SER A 105 2.17 -16.71 -22.23
N LYS A 106 2.03 -17.42 -21.10
CA LYS A 106 2.58 -18.77 -20.93
C LYS A 106 1.61 -19.88 -21.35
N GLY A 107 0.31 -19.60 -21.35
CA GLY A 107 -0.72 -20.53 -21.82
C GLY A 107 -0.61 -20.80 -23.33
N GLU A 108 -0.28 -19.79 -24.12
CA GLU A 108 -0.12 -19.93 -25.58
C GLU A 108 1.14 -20.70 -26.00
N PHE A 109 2.18 -20.78 -25.15
CA PHE A 109 3.42 -21.52 -25.48
C PHE A 109 3.29 -23.04 -25.31
N CYS A 110 2.18 -23.52 -24.74
CA CYS A 110 1.89 -24.94 -24.53
C CYS A 110 0.73 -25.49 -25.38
N SER A 111 0.20 -24.70 -26.33
CA SER A 111 -0.81 -25.11 -27.32
C SER A 111 -0.21 -25.15 -28.72
#